data_AF-V5GHS3-F1
#
_entry.id   AF-V5GHS3-F1
#
_cell.length_a   1.000
_cell.length_b   1.000
_cell.length_c   1.000
_cell.angle_alpha   90.00
_cell.angle_beta   90.00
_cell.angle_gamma   90.00
#
_symmetry.space_group_name_H-M   'P 1'
#
loop_
_entity.id
_entity.type
_entity.pdbx_description
1 polymer ?
#
loop_
_entity_poly.entity_id
_entity_poly.type
_entity_poly.pdbx_seq_one_letter_code
_entity_poly.pdbx_strand_id
1 'polypeptide(L)'
;PQEVVEVKKRRHRKSVQQIDPMEEKKKRLLEVHPLSVEITASVNSGPSITVTFQYYTKLKIVTVTSKVSIPSSITANTAREILSGENILGELREGDFGTDSPNPTTPYHLKKIGVNSYQSLVPQIGYAYTWAQGVCGMDFLSKQVRFDSSSVV
;
A
#
# COMPACT_ATOMS: atom_id res chain seq x y z
N PRO A 1 -21.76 -30.28 -62.45
CA PRO A 1 -20.93 -29.24 -61.78
C PRO A 1 -21.51 -28.95 -60.38
N GLN A 2 -20.94 -29.58 -59.35
CA GLN A 2 -21.36 -29.36 -57.96
C GLN A 2 -20.58 -28.18 -57.38
N GLU A 3 -21.31 -27.19 -56.90
CA GLU A 3 -20.81 -25.93 -56.35
C GLU A 3 -20.26 -26.17 -54.94
N VAL A 4 -18.96 -25.99 -54.76
CA VAL A 4 -18.26 -26.19 -53.49
C VAL A 4 -18.48 -24.94 -52.63
N VAL A 5 -19.36 -25.04 -51.63
CA VAL A 5 -19.59 -23.96 -50.65
C VAL A 5 -18.37 -23.87 -49.74
N GLU A 6 -17.51 -22.87 -49.97
CA GLU A 6 -16.40 -22.55 -49.07
C GLU A 6 -16.93 -22.00 -47.74
N VAL A 7 -16.96 -22.85 -46.71
CA VAL A 7 -17.19 -22.42 -45.33
C VAL A 7 -15.96 -21.66 -44.83
N LYS A 8 -16.04 -20.32 -44.85
CA LYS A 8 -15.05 -19.43 -44.23
C LYS A 8 -14.90 -19.77 -42.73
N LYS A 9 -13.86 -20.55 -42.40
CA LYS A 9 -13.40 -20.75 -41.03
C LYS A 9 -13.09 -19.39 -40.41
N ARG A 10 -13.93 -18.97 -39.46
CA ARG A 10 -13.69 -17.80 -38.60
C ARG A 10 -12.33 -17.99 -37.92
N ARG A 11 -11.33 -17.22 -38.37
CA ARG A 11 -10.00 -17.22 -37.79
C ARG A 11 -10.10 -16.78 -36.34
N HIS A 12 -9.95 -17.73 -35.42
CA HIS A 12 -9.72 -17.47 -34.01
C HIS A 12 -8.51 -16.56 -33.91
N ARG A 13 -8.74 -15.28 -33.60
CA ARG A 13 -7.68 -14.29 -33.40
C ARG A 13 -6.83 -14.82 -32.24
N LYS A 14 -5.63 -15.31 -32.54
CA LYS A 14 -4.68 -15.81 -31.53
C LYS A 14 -4.54 -14.71 -30.48
N SER A 15 -4.88 -15.09 -29.25
CA SER A 15 -4.95 -14.24 -28.08
C SER A 15 -3.66 -13.48 -27.88
N VAL A 16 -3.74 -12.16 -28.01
CA VAL A 16 -2.81 -11.24 -27.36
C VAL A 16 -2.86 -11.62 -25.89
N GLN A 17 -1.73 -12.13 -25.38
CA GLN A 17 -1.39 -12.42 -23.97
C GLN A 17 -2.58 -12.23 -23.02
N GLN A 18 -3.27 -13.31 -22.68
CA GLN A 18 -4.35 -13.29 -21.68
C GLN A 18 -3.74 -13.00 -20.31
N ILE A 19 -3.56 -11.72 -20.00
CA ILE A 19 -3.43 -11.25 -18.62
C ILE A 19 -4.71 -11.72 -17.92
N ASP A 20 -4.56 -12.41 -16.80
CA ASP A 20 -5.69 -12.88 -16.00
C ASP A 20 -6.63 -11.67 -15.73
N PRO A 21 -7.93 -11.74 -16.09
CA PRO A 21 -8.88 -10.67 -15.79
C PRO A 21 -8.88 -10.23 -14.32
N MET A 22 -8.48 -11.13 -13.41
CA MET A 22 -8.33 -10.82 -11.99
C MET A 22 -7.11 -9.94 -11.70
N GLU A 23 -5.98 -10.20 -12.36
CA GLU A 23 -4.79 -9.35 -12.24
C GLU A 23 -5.04 -7.94 -12.77
N GLU A 24 -5.79 -7.80 -13.87
CA GLU A 24 -6.11 -6.47 -14.38
C GLU A 24 -7.03 -5.70 -13.42
N LYS A 25 -7.99 -6.37 -12.80
CA LYS A 25 -8.82 -5.76 -11.74
C LYS A 25 -8.00 -5.38 -10.51
N LYS A 26 -7.05 -6.24 -10.10
CA LYS A 26 -6.11 -5.92 -9.02
C LYS A 26 -5.29 -4.68 -9.37
N LYS A 27 -4.71 -4.62 -10.57
CA LYS A 27 -3.93 -3.45 -11.04
C LYS A 27 -4.77 -2.17 -11.03
N ARG A 28 -6.03 -2.23 -11.47
CA ARG A 28 -6.96 -1.09 -11.42
C ARG A 28 -7.32 -0.69 -9.99
N LEU A 29 -7.46 -1.64 -9.06
CA LEU A 29 -7.71 -1.34 -7.65
C LEU A 29 -6.50 -0.67 -6.99
N LEU A 30 -5.29 -1.07 -7.39
CA LEU A 30 -4.01 -0.52 -6.90
C LEU A 30 -3.54 0.69 -7.71
N GLU A 31 -4.45 1.41 -8.36
CA GLU A 31 -4.14 2.63 -9.10
C GLU A 31 -3.75 3.75 -8.13
N VAL A 32 -2.48 4.14 -8.21
CA VAL A 32 -1.89 5.23 -7.42
C VAL A 32 -2.06 6.57 -8.13
N HIS A 33 -2.29 7.61 -7.35
CA HIS A 33 -2.28 8.99 -7.83
C HIS A 33 -0.88 9.34 -8.36
N PRO A 34 -0.76 10.09 -9.48
CA PRO A 34 0.55 10.36 -10.10
C PRO A 34 1.47 11.25 -9.25
N LEU A 35 0.90 12.08 -8.38
CA LEU A 35 1.67 12.88 -7.44
C LEU A 35 1.79 12.14 -6.10
N SER A 36 3.00 12.15 -5.57
CA SER A 36 3.37 11.69 -4.23
C SER A 36 4.00 12.84 -3.44
N VAL A 37 4.04 12.71 -2.12
CA VAL A 37 4.76 13.62 -1.23
C VAL A 37 5.92 12.88 -0.61
N GLU A 38 7.11 13.47 -0.64
CA GLU A 38 8.28 12.91 0.00
C GLU A 38 8.80 13.89 1.05
N ILE A 39 9.00 13.39 2.27
CA ILE A 39 9.50 14.17 3.40
C ILE A 39 10.80 13.50 3.86
N THR A 40 11.88 14.28 3.94
CA THR A 40 13.15 13.79 4.48
C THR A 40 13.47 14.52 5.78
N ALA A 41 13.71 13.76 6.84
CA ALA A 41 14.23 14.25 8.11
C ALA A 41 15.66 13.74 8.29
N SER A 42 16.58 14.60 8.69
CA SER A 42 17.99 14.27 8.88
C SER A 42 18.50 14.81 10.21
N VAL A 43 19.43 14.07 10.81
CA VAL A 43 20.21 14.53 11.96
C VAL A 43 21.56 15.03 11.44
N ASN A 44 22.05 16.15 11.98
CA ASN A 44 23.37 16.69 11.62
C ASN A 44 24.45 15.62 11.82
N SER A 45 25.18 15.28 10.75
CA SER A 45 26.21 14.23 10.73
C SER A 45 25.71 12.84 11.15
N GLY A 46 24.40 12.60 11.12
CA GLY A 46 23.76 11.38 11.56
C GLY A 46 22.88 10.74 10.48
N PRO A 47 22.03 9.75 10.88
CA PRO A 47 21.08 9.13 9.96
C PRO A 47 20.05 10.12 9.40
N SER A 48 19.51 9.78 8.23
CA SER A 48 18.31 10.41 7.69
C SER A 48 17.24 9.38 7.35
N ILE A 49 15.99 9.79 7.42
CA ILE A 49 14.83 9.00 7.01
C ILE A 49 14.06 9.79 5.94
N THR A 50 13.81 9.13 4.82
CA THR A 50 12.95 9.62 3.76
C THR A 50 11.65 8.83 3.80
N VAL A 51 10.53 9.55 3.89
CA VAL A 51 9.18 9.00 3.99
C VAL A 51 8.39 9.44 2.77
N THR A 52 7.90 8.49 1.99
CA THR A 52 7.11 8.75 0.77
C THR A 52 5.65 8.39 1.02
N PHE A 53 4.77 9.36 0.85
CA PHE A 53 3.32 9.23 0.92
C PHE A 53 2.74 9.06 -0.49
N GLN A 54 1.95 8.01 -0.69
CA GLN A 54 1.28 7.71 -1.94
C GLN A 54 -0.22 7.57 -1.72
N TYR A 55 -1.03 8.16 -2.60
CA TYR A 55 -2.49 8.08 -2.48
C TYR A 55 -3.05 7.05 -3.47
N TYR A 56 -3.70 6.01 -2.96
CA TYR A 56 -4.36 4.99 -3.78
C TYR A 56 -5.81 5.38 -4.05
N THR A 57 -6.09 5.84 -5.26
CA THR A 57 -7.34 6.54 -5.59
C THR A 57 -8.60 5.68 -5.44
N LYS A 58 -8.53 4.38 -5.78
CA LYS A 58 -9.67 3.45 -5.66
C LYS A 58 -9.88 2.92 -4.25
N LEU A 59 -8.78 2.70 -3.53
CA LEU A 59 -8.82 2.30 -2.12
C LEU A 59 -9.13 3.49 -1.21
N LYS A 60 -8.93 4.72 -1.70
CA LYS A 60 -9.04 5.98 -0.95
C LYS A 60 -8.23 5.93 0.35
N ILE A 61 -7.00 5.45 0.28
CA ILE A 61 -6.06 5.36 1.40
C ILE A 61 -4.74 6.01 1.03
N VAL A 62 -4.03 6.54 2.02
CA VAL A 62 -2.62 6.89 1.90
C VAL A 62 -1.77 5.72 2.35
N THR A 63 -0.73 5.38 1.60
CA THR A 63 0.28 4.43 2.02
C THR A 63 1.62 5.14 2.18
N VAL A 64 2.47 4.56 3.02
CA VAL A 64 3.76 5.09 3.40
C VAL A 64 4.84 4.04 3.11
N THR A 65 5.90 4.47 2.46
CA THR A 65 7.17 3.74 2.40
C THR A 65 8.27 4.61 3.03
N SER A 66 9.24 3.96 3.66
CA SER A 66 10.36 4.66 4.30
C SER A 66 11.69 4.09 3.84
N LYS A 67 12.69 4.95 3.73
CA LYS A 67 14.09 4.59 3.48
C LYS A 67 14.95 5.29 4.50
N VAL A 68 15.80 4.53 5.19
CA VAL A 68 16.76 5.08 6.15
C VAL A 68 18.15 5.05 5.55
N SER A 69 18.80 6.20 5.53
CA SER A 69 20.20 6.36 5.14
C SER A 69 21.04 6.51 6.38
N ILE A 70 22.00 5.60 6.56
CA ILE A 70 22.87 5.55 7.74
C ILE A 70 24.31 5.79 7.25
N PRO A 71 24.97 6.89 7.69
CA PRO A 71 26.34 7.19 7.36
C PRO A 71 27.29 6.00 7.61
N SER A 72 28.33 5.87 6.77
CA SER A 72 29.35 4.83 6.91
C SER A 72 30.21 4.96 8.17
N SER A 73 30.22 6.14 8.79
CA SER A 73 30.88 6.39 10.08
C SER A 73 30.22 5.64 11.25
N ILE A 74 28.97 5.19 11.10
CA ILE A 74 28.27 4.41 12.13
C ILE A 74 28.49 2.91 11.86
N THR A 75 29.31 2.28 12.72
CA THR A 75 29.75 0.88 12.57
C THR A 75 28.92 -0.13 13.37
N ALA A 76 27.89 0.32 14.10
CA ALA A 76 27.03 -0.55 14.91
C ALA A 76 26.06 -1.35 14.02
N ASN A 77 26.48 -2.52 13.55
CA ASN A 77 25.74 -3.35 12.59
C ASN A 77 24.31 -3.72 13.06
N THR A 78 24.12 -4.11 14.33
CA THR A 78 22.79 -4.48 14.83
C THR A 78 21.82 -3.30 14.85
N ALA A 79 22.29 -2.11 15.27
CA ALA A 79 21.47 -0.90 15.22
C ALA A 79 21.15 -0.51 13.77
N ARG A 80 22.10 -0.73 12.85
CA ARG A 80 21.92 -0.48 11.42
C ARG A 80 20.80 -1.34 10.83
N GLU A 81 20.76 -2.62 11.16
CA GLU A 81 19.72 -3.55 10.70
C GLU A 81 18.32 -3.11 11.16
N ILE A 82 18.17 -2.82 12.45
CA ILE A 82 16.89 -2.35 13.04
C ILE A 82 16.43 -1.06 12.36
N LEU A 83 17.33 -0.09 12.21
CA LEU A 83 17.03 1.20 11.57
C LEU A 83 16.75 1.06 10.07
N SER A 84 17.25 0.03 9.40
CA SER A 84 16.98 -0.23 7.98
C SER A 84 15.70 -1.05 7.74
N GLY A 85 15.00 -1.47 8.80
CA GLY A 85 13.80 -2.28 8.70
C GLY A 85 12.65 -1.58 7.97
N GLU A 86 11.82 -2.37 7.28
CA GLU A 86 10.70 -1.88 6.47
C GLU A 86 9.58 -1.21 7.30
N ASN A 87 9.48 -1.55 8.58
CA ASN A 87 8.42 -1.10 9.49
C ASN A 87 8.94 -0.19 10.63
N ILE A 88 9.96 0.65 10.36
CA ILE A 88 10.50 1.58 11.37
C ILE A 88 9.47 2.62 11.84
N LEU A 89 8.43 2.87 11.03
CA LEU A 89 7.33 3.80 11.34
C LEU A 89 6.11 3.08 11.96
N GLY A 90 6.23 1.80 12.27
CA GLY A 90 5.23 1.03 12.98
C GLY A 90 5.09 1.49 14.43
N GLU A 91 3.88 1.37 14.97
CA GLU A 91 3.57 1.64 16.38
C GLU A 91 3.92 3.06 16.86
N LEU A 92 4.06 4.05 15.97
CA LEU A 92 4.05 5.47 16.35
C LEU A 92 2.76 5.87 17.06
N ARG A 93 1.69 5.11 16.80
CA ARG A 93 0.48 5.03 17.61
C ARG A 93 0.31 3.57 18.06
N GLU A 94 -0.09 3.36 19.31
CA GLU A 94 -0.30 2.02 19.85
C GLU A 94 -1.20 1.17 18.95
N GLY A 95 -0.73 -0.03 18.58
CA GLY A 95 -1.44 -0.98 17.73
C GLY A 95 -1.53 -0.62 16.24
N ASP A 96 -0.87 0.47 15.80
CA ASP A 96 -0.86 0.88 14.40
C ASP A 96 0.35 0.30 13.65
N PHE A 97 0.17 -0.91 13.11
CA PHE A 97 1.19 -1.59 12.30
C PHE A 97 1.12 -1.20 10.81
N GLY A 98 0.09 -0.47 10.37
CA GLY A 98 -0.14 -0.12 8.97
C GLY A 98 -0.36 -1.32 8.02
N THR A 99 -0.53 -2.52 8.55
CA THR A 99 -0.71 -3.76 7.78
C THR A 99 -2.17 -4.10 7.50
N ASP A 100 -3.11 -3.36 8.09
CA ASP A 100 -4.54 -3.42 7.83
C ASP A 100 -5.02 -2.20 7.05
N SER A 101 -6.13 -2.35 6.32
CA SER A 101 -6.72 -1.20 5.63
C SER A 101 -7.53 -0.35 6.61
N PRO A 102 -7.29 0.98 6.70
CA PRO A 102 -8.10 1.86 7.53
C PRO A 102 -9.50 2.10 6.95
N ASN A 103 -9.69 1.85 5.64
CA ASN A 103 -10.97 2.08 4.98
C ASN A 103 -11.90 0.84 5.11
N PRO A 104 -13.09 0.97 5.74
CA PRO A 104 -14.02 -0.15 5.94
C PRO A 104 -14.60 -0.72 4.63
N THR A 105 -14.48 0.00 3.51
CA THR A 105 -14.92 -0.50 2.19
C THR A 105 -13.91 -1.43 1.53
N THR A 106 -12.64 -1.40 1.95
CA THR A 106 -11.56 -2.19 1.34
C THR A 106 -11.84 -3.70 1.33
N PRO A 107 -12.31 -4.34 2.43
CA PRO A 107 -12.61 -5.78 2.43
C PRO A 107 -13.60 -6.18 1.32
N TYR A 108 -14.58 -5.33 1.01
CA TYR A 108 -15.55 -5.58 -0.08
C TYR A 108 -14.90 -5.48 -1.46
N HIS A 109 -14.00 -4.51 -1.66
CA HIS A 109 -13.22 -4.38 -2.90
C HIS A 109 -12.30 -5.58 -3.11
N LEU A 110 -11.59 -6.03 -2.06
CA LEU A 110 -10.68 -7.17 -2.12
C LEU A 110 -11.42 -8.48 -2.41
N LYS A 111 -12.55 -8.72 -1.74
CA LYS A 111 -13.40 -9.89 -1.99
C LYS A 111 -13.87 -9.98 -3.45
N LYS A 112 -14.17 -8.84 -4.08
CA LYS A 112 -14.60 -8.77 -5.49
C LYS A 112 -13.52 -9.21 -6.49
N ILE A 113 -12.25 -9.14 -6.08
CA ILE A 113 -11.09 -9.48 -6.93
C ILE A 113 -10.32 -10.71 -6.42
N GLY A 114 -10.91 -11.49 -5.50
CA GLY A 114 -10.29 -12.70 -4.98
C GLY A 114 -9.01 -12.48 -4.15
N VAL A 115 -8.79 -11.27 -3.63
CA VAL A 115 -7.69 -11.00 -2.70
C VAL A 115 -8.16 -11.29 -1.28
N ASN A 116 -7.50 -12.25 -0.62
CA ASN A 116 -7.94 -12.76 0.68
C ASN A 116 -7.65 -11.79 1.84
N SER A 117 -6.60 -10.98 1.74
CA SER A 117 -6.13 -10.14 2.85
C SER A 117 -5.40 -8.91 2.32
N TYR A 118 -5.60 -7.78 3.00
CA TYR A 118 -4.93 -6.51 2.68
C TYR A 118 -3.42 -6.60 2.94
N GLN A 119 -2.99 -7.32 3.98
CA GLN A 119 -1.60 -7.56 4.34
C GLN A 119 -0.76 -8.06 3.15
N SER A 120 -1.35 -8.89 2.28
CA SER A 120 -0.68 -9.40 1.08
C SER A 120 -0.32 -8.33 0.04
N LEU A 121 -0.89 -7.13 0.17
CA LEU A 121 -0.63 -5.99 -0.71
C LEU A 121 0.47 -5.09 -0.17
N VAL A 122 0.74 -5.11 1.14
CA VAL A 122 1.69 -4.21 1.82
C VAL A 122 3.07 -4.21 1.17
N PRO A 123 3.68 -5.37 0.79
CA PRO A 123 4.98 -5.36 0.12
C PRO A 123 4.98 -4.62 -1.23
N GLN A 124 3.82 -4.52 -1.88
CA GLN A 124 3.67 -3.84 -3.17
C GLN A 124 3.34 -2.35 -3.01
N ILE A 125 2.51 -2.00 -2.01
CA ILE A 125 1.93 -0.66 -1.93
C ILE A 125 2.44 0.19 -0.76
N GLY A 126 3.15 -0.42 0.19
CA GLY A 126 3.54 0.20 1.45
C GLY A 126 2.50 0.04 2.56
N TYR A 127 2.76 0.69 3.68
CA TYR A 127 1.98 0.57 4.91
C TYR A 127 0.89 1.65 4.99
N ALA A 128 -0.35 1.27 5.33
CA ALA A 128 -1.46 2.20 5.49
C ALA A 128 -1.70 2.53 6.96
N TYR A 129 -0.76 3.26 7.57
CA TYR A 129 -0.88 3.67 8.96
C TYR A 129 -2.07 4.59 9.22
N THR A 130 -2.72 4.44 10.37
CA THR A 130 -3.79 5.34 10.83
C THR A 130 -3.29 6.76 11.09
N TRP A 131 -2.08 6.91 11.64
CA TRP A 131 -1.48 8.23 11.85
C TRP A 131 -1.27 8.98 10.53
N ALA A 132 -0.87 8.25 9.48
CA ALA A 132 -0.65 8.84 8.16
C ALA A 132 -1.96 9.32 7.53
N GLN A 133 -3.06 8.57 7.72
CA GLN A 133 -4.38 9.03 7.27
C GLN A 133 -4.76 10.35 7.96
N GLY A 134 -4.59 10.42 9.28
CA GLY A 134 -4.93 11.60 10.08
C GLY A 134 -4.13 12.84 9.66
N VAL A 135 -2.82 12.71 9.44
CA VAL A 135 -1.96 13.81 8.96
C VAL A 135 -2.39 14.30 7.56
N CYS A 136 -2.88 13.40 6.72
CA CYS A 136 -3.40 13.73 5.39
C CYS A 136 -4.87 14.21 5.40
N GLY A 137 -5.48 14.43 6.57
CA GLY A 137 -6.85 14.91 6.71
C GLY A 137 -7.92 13.87 6.41
N MET A 138 -7.56 12.58 6.46
CA MET A 138 -8.47 11.48 6.23
C MET A 138 -8.94 10.87 7.54
N ASP A 139 -10.25 10.78 7.70
CA ASP A 139 -10.89 10.16 8.85
C ASP A 139 -11.73 8.97 8.40
N PHE A 140 -11.52 7.84 9.06
CA PHE A 140 -12.29 6.63 8.85
C PHE A 140 -13.01 6.27 10.12
N LEU A 141 -14.21 5.74 9.96
CA LEU A 141 -14.95 5.10 11.04
C LEU A 141 -14.18 3.87 11.51
N SER A 142 -13.22 4.10 12.39
CA SER A 142 -12.50 3.06 13.09
C SER A 142 -13.41 2.53 14.19
N LYS A 143 -13.25 1.25 14.53
CA LYS A 143 -13.73 0.72 15.80
C LYS A 143 -12.87 1.33 16.92
N GLN A 144 -12.99 2.63 17.17
CA GLN A 144 -12.38 3.24 18.34
C GLN A 144 -13.10 2.70 19.57
N VAL A 145 -12.41 1.86 20.34
CA VAL A 145 -12.61 1.84 21.78
C VAL A 145 -12.26 3.26 22.22
N ARG A 146 -13.25 4.00 22.72
CA ARG A 146 -13.06 5.32 23.29
C ARG A 146 -11.99 5.19 24.39
N PHE A 147 -10.81 5.72 24.17
CA PHE A 147 -9.95 6.07 25.29
C PHE A 147 -10.55 7.33 25.89
N ASP A 148 -11.34 7.12 26.93
CA ASP A 148 -11.88 8.18 27.75
C ASP A 148 -10.70 8.92 28.42
N SER A 149 -10.42 10.13 27.98
CA SER A 149 -9.42 11.03 28.57
C SER A 149 -9.87 11.62 29.92
N SER A 150 -10.94 11.10 30.53
CA SER A 150 -11.52 11.60 31.78
C SER A 150 -10.95 10.99 33.07
N SER A 151 -9.85 10.23 33.02
CA SER A 151 -9.27 9.61 34.23
C SER A 151 -7.81 9.98 34.46
N VAL A 152 -7.53 11.28 34.56
CA VAL A 152 -6.40 11.77 35.36
C VAL A 152 -6.91 12.97 36.15
N VAL A 153 -7.48 12.68 37.32
CA VAL A 153 -7.62 13.60 38.46
C VAL A 153 -6.65 13.14 39.54
#